data_AF-X1VAS4-F1
#
_entry.id   AF-X1VAS4-F1
#
_cell.length_a   1.000
_cell.length_b   1.000
_cell.length_c   1.000
_cell.angle_alpha   90.00
_cell.angle_beta   90.00
_cell.angle_gamma   90.00
#
_symmetry.space_group_name_H-M   'P 1'
#
loop_
_entity.id
_entity.type
_entity.pdbx_description
1 polymer ?
#
loop_
_entity_poly.entity_id
_entity_poly.type
_entity_poly.pdbx_seq_one_letter_code
_entity_poly.pdbx_strand_id
1 'polypeptide(L)'
;GTKIVYKKIASDALRTNTWTRDTGIYWISANGGEPELITKQGSSPHFGKDNDRIYYVETDGSGKDFRFILNSIELDGSDERTLFSSKKALEYIVSPDSKLLAFQEGYNAYVMPFTLSGRKIEIGPDNKSLPIKKVSADAGSYLHFSDDSKKLHFSVGPKLFTTDLEGIFDYHEDIDKDNDKDDIPESLETNLTFQTDADVPTGTIALVGGRIITMNGDEVISSGTVIIKRNRIKAVGSKDKISIPFGAIKYDVSRPNHNA
;
A
#
# COMPACT_ATOMS: atom_id res chain seq x y z
N GLY A 1 14.21 -20.88 -3.97
CA GLY A 1 12.86 -21.49 -3.92
C GLY A 1 12.53 -22.14 -5.26
N THR A 2 11.68 -23.17 -5.27
CA THR A 2 11.29 -23.93 -6.49
C THR A 2 9.87 -23.63 -6.97
N LYS A 3 9.10 -22.84 -6.21
CA LYS A 3 7.71 -22.47 -6.48
C LYS A 3 7.55 -20.96 -6.40
N ILE A 4 6.62 -20.43 -7.20
CA ILE A 4 6.19 -19.03 -7.19
C ILE A 4 4.69 -19.03 -6.92
N VAL A 5 4.24 -18.23 -5.96
CA VAL A 5 2.82 -17.98 -5.70
C VAL A 5 2.48 -16.54 -6.08
N TYR A 6 1.33 -16.33 -6.72
CA TYR A 6 0.91 -15.01 -7.18
C TYR A 6 -0.61 -14.93 -7.34
N LYS A 7 -1.14 -13.70 -7.37
CA LYS A 7 -2.54 -13.43 -7.67
C LYS A 7 -2.70 -12.99 -9.13
N LYS A 8 -3.56 -13.68 -9.88
CA LYS A 8 -4.10 -13.19 -11.15
C LYS A 8 -5.28 -12.27 -10.86
N ILE A 9 -5.18 -11.03 -11.32
CA ILE A 9 -6.21 -9.98 -11.14
C ILE A 9 -6.99 -9.76 -12.44
N ALA A 10 -8.22 -9.27 -12.32
CA ALA A 10 -9.02 -8.82 -13.46
C ALA A 10 -8.54 -7.44 -13.97
N SER A 11 -9.30 -6.89 -14.92
CA SER A 11 -9.15 -5.52 -15.40
C SER A 11 -9.47 -4.50 -14.32
N ASP A 12 -9.08 -3.26 -14.59
CA ASP A 12 -9.39 -2.09 -13.77
C ASP A 12 -9.67 -0.89 -14.69
N ALA A 13 -9.81 0.32 -14.12
CA ALA A 13 -10.09 1.53 -14.90
C ALA A 13 -9.01 1.89 -15.95
N LEU A 14 -7.83 1.27 -15.87
CA LEU A 14 -6.68 1.51 -16.74
C LEU A 14 -6.33 0.31 -17.63
N ARG A 15 -6.93 -0.87 -17.38
CA ARG A 15 -6.61 -2.13 -18.05
C ARG A 15 -7.82 -2.69 -18.81
N THR A 16 -7.57 -3.26 -19.98
CA THR A 16 -8.59 -3.88 -20.82
C THR A 16 -9.24 -5.11 -20.17
N ASN A 17 -10.52 -5.36 -20.45
CA ASN A 17 -11.25 -6.56 -20.00
C ASN A 17 -10.79 -7.87 -20.68
N THR A 18 -9.92 -7.81 -21.68
CA THR A 18 -9.32 -9.03 -22.26
C THR A 18 -8.41 -9.72 -21.23
N TRP A 19 -8.45 -11.05 -21.18
CA TRP A 19 -7.66 -11.88 -20.24
C TRP A 19 -8.06 -11.81 -18.76
N THR A 20 -9.33 -11.49 -18.49
CA THR A 20 -9.89 -11.40 -17.12
C THR A 20 -10.55 -12.68 -16.62
N ARG A 21 -10.45 -13.77 -17.38
CA ARG A 21 -10.97 -15.08 -16.99
C ARG A 21 -10.00 -15.72 -15.99
N ASP A 22 -10.54 -16.54 -15.09
CA ASP A 22 -9.78 -17.38 -14.17
C ASP A 22 -8.86 -16.59 -13.19
N THR A 23 -9.38 -15.50 -12.63
CA THR A 23 -8.71 -14.79 -11.52
C THR A 23 -8.62 -15.65 -10.26
N GLY A 24 -7.63 -15.38 -9.43
CA GLY A 24 -7.42 -16.11 -8.18
C GLY A 24 -5.96 -16.13 -7.77
N ILE A 25 -5.67 -16.88 -6.72
CA ILE A 25 -4.32 -17.19 -6.26
C ILE A 25 -3.89 -18.50 -6.90
N TYR A 26 -2.71 -18.47 -7.52
CA TYR A 26 -2.10 -19.59 -8.24
C TYR A 26 -0.71 -19.87 -7.71
N TRP A 27 -0.23 -21.09 -7.91
CA TRP A 27 1.19 -21.38 -7.88
C TRP A 27 1.67 -21.92 -9.23
N ILE A 28 2.98 -21.79 -9.46
CA ILE A 28 3.69 -22.34 -10.62
C ILE A 28 5.10 -22.76 -10.19
N SER A 29 5.69 -23.75 -10.86
CA SER A 29 7.13 -24.02 -10.72
C SER A 29 7.96 -22.80 -11.13
N ALA A 30 9.04 -22.53 -10.39
CA ALA A 30 10.01 -21.51 -10.76
C ALA A 30 10.69 -21.78 -12.11
N ASN A 31 10.65 -23.02 -12.60
CA ASN A 31 11.15 -23.41 -13.92
C ASN A 31 10.12 -23.19 -15.06
N GLY A 32 8.95 -22.63 -14.74
CA GLY A 32 7.82 -22.48 -15.67
C GLY A 32 6.92 -23.72 -15.73
N GLY A 33 5.90 -23.67 -16.58
CA GLY A 33 4.87 -24.70 -16.72
C GLY A 33 3.46 -24.15 -16.62
N GLU A 34 2.48 -25.04 -16.48
CA GLU A 34 1.07 -24.66 -16.29
C GLU A 34 0.83 -24.22 -14.84
N PRO A 35 0.24 -23.04 -14.60
CA PRO A 35 -0.14 -22.61 -13.25
C PRO A 35 -1.32 -23.41 -12.68
N GLU A 36 -1.25 -23.74 -11.40
CA GLU A 36 -2.32 -24.42 -10.67
C GLU A 36 -3.08 -23.44 -9.78
N LEU A 37 -4.42 -23.46 -9.88
CA LEU A 37 -5.30 -22.61 -9.08
C LEU A 37 -5.37 -23.18 -7.65
N ILE A 38 -5.14 -22.31 -6.66
CA ILE A 38 -5.27 -22.65 -5.24
C ILE A 38 -6.66 -22.22 -4.73
N THR A 39 -6.98 -20.94 -4.90
CA THR A 39 -8.27 -20.36 -4.49
C THR A 39 -8.66 -19.22 -5.42
N LYS A 40 -9.97 -19.01 -5.60
CA LYS A 40 -10.51 -17.93 -6.44
C LYS A 40 -10.51 -16.57 -5.75
N GLN A 41 -10.31 -16.55 -4.44
CA GLN A 41 -10.45 -15.36 -3.60
C GLN A 41 -9.15 -15.01 -2.87
N GLY A 42 -9.14 -13.86 -2.21
CA GLY A 42 -7.99 -13.40 -1.43
C GLY A 42 -6.91 -12.62 -2.18
N SER A 43 -5.90 -12.20 -1.44
CA SER A 43 -4.76 -11.40 -1.91
C SER A 43 -3.50 -11.60 -1.06
N SER A 44 -2.38 -11.04 -1.51
CA SER A 44 -1.09 -11.08 -0.82
C SER A 44 -0.63 -12.50 -0.45
N PRO A 45 -0.66 -13.46 -1.40
CA PRO A 45 -0.23 -14.82 -1.11
C PRO A 45 1.28 -14.85 -0.81
N HIS A 46 1.66 -15.60 0.20
CA HIS A 46 3.06 -15.80 0.58
C HIS A 46 3.25 -17.17 1.26
N PHE A 47 4.49 -17.65 1.25
CA PHE A 47 4.88 -18.84 2.00
C PHE A 47 5.32 -18.46 3.42
N GLY A 48 5.22 -19.42 4.34
CA GLY A 48 5.97 -19.39 5.60
C GLY A 48 7.09 -20.43 5.54
N LYS A 49 7.24 -21.20 6.62
CA LYS A 49 8.25 -22.25 6.74
C LYS A 49 8.02 -23.41 5.77
N ASP A 50 6.77 -23.84 5.63
CA ASP A 50 6.41 -24.97 4.80
C ASP A 50 6.16 -24.52 3.36
N ASN A 51 6.39 -25.44 2.41
CA ASN A 51 6.38 -25.18 0.97
C ASN A 51 5.22 -25.87 0.23
N ASP A 52 4.28 -26.42 0.99
CA ASP A 52 3.01 -27.02 0.57
C ASP A 52 1.78 -26.22 1.01
N ARG A 53 1.99 -25.14 1.77
CA ARG A 53 0.95 -24.23 2.26
C ARG A 53 1.31 -22.78 2.00
N ILE A 54 0.28 -21.98 1.73
CA ILE A 54 0.41 -20.53 1.62
C ILE A 54 -0.48 -19.84 2.67
N TYR A 55 -0.15 -18.58 2.92
CA TYR A 55 -0.96 -17.64 3.67
C TYR A 55 -1.45 -16.54 2.75
N TYR A 56 -2.66 -16.03 2.98
CA TYR A 56 -3.26 -14.98 2.16
C TYR A 56 -4.32 -14.21 2.94
N VAL A 57 -4.60 -13.00 2.48
CA VAL A 57 -5.53 -12.08 3.13
C VAL A 57 -6.88 -12.09 2.42
N GLU A 58 -7.94 -12.17 3.20
CA GLU A 58 -9.33 -12.03 2.76
C GLU A 58 -10.11 -11.05 3.65
N THR A 59 -11.37 -10.83 3.30
CA THR A 59 -12.32 -10.08 4.12
C THR A 59 -13.48 -10.99 4.49
N ASP A 60 -13.97 -10.87 5.73
CA ASP A 60 -15.10 -11.62 6.27
C ASP A 60 -16.14 -10.65 6.86
N GLY A 61 -17.40 -11.07 6.90
CA GLY A 61 -18.50 -10.27 7.43
C GLY A 61 -18.89 -9.06 6.59
N SER A 62 -19.79 -8.23 7.12
CA SER A 62 -20.27 -7.01 6.47
C SER A 62 -20.65 -5.94 7.49
N GLY A 63 -20.72 -4.68 7.05
CA GLY A 63 -21.11 -3.56 7.92
C GLY A 63 -20.20 -3.42 9.14
N LYS A 64 -20.79 -3.51 10.34
CA LYS A 64 -20.05 -3.40 11.62
C LYS A 64 -19.21 -4.64 11.95
N ASP A 65 -19.52 -5.77 11.33
CA ASP A 65 -18.83 -7.05 11.54
C ASP A 65 -17.74 -7.30 10.49
N PHE A 66 -17.51 -6.36 9.57
CA PHE A 66 -16.46 -6.47 8.55
C PHE A 66 -15.08 -6.61 9.20
N ARG A 67 -14.35 -7.67 8.83
CA ARG A 67 -13.00 -7.98 9.27
C ARG A 67 -12.09 -8.22 8.08
N PHE A 68 -10.81 -7.88 8.24
CA PHE A 68 -9.73 -8.46 7.46
C PHE A 68 -9.25 -9.73 8.16
N ILE A 69 -8.97 -10.77 7.39
CA ILE A 69 -8.60 -12.08 7.91
C ILE A 69 -7.35 -12.63 7.22
N LEU A 70 -6.48 -13.26 8.01
CA LEU A 70 -5.36 -14.05 7.50
C LEU A 70 -5.80 -15.51 7.45
N ASN A 71 -5.87 -16.04 6.23
CA ASN A 71 -6.15 -17.44 5.95
C ASN A 71 -4.85 -18.18 5.61
N SER A 72 -4.92 -19.51 5.72
CA SER A 72 -3.92 -20.43 5.18
C SER A 72 -4.60 -21.57 4.44
N ILE A 73 -3.98 -22.09 3.39
CA ILE A 73 -4.52 -23.17 2.55
C ILE A 73 -3.38 -23.97 1.93
N GLU A 74 -3.57 -25.27 1.73
CA GLU A 74 -2.62 -26.10 0.98
C GLU A 74 -2.62 -25.75 -0.51
N LEU A 75 -1.53 -26.06 -1.20
CA LEU A 75 -1.38 -25.72 -2.63
C LEU A 75 -2.39 -26.45 -3.54
N ASP A 76 -2.98 -27.54 -3.08
CA ASP A 76 -4.05 -28.25 -3.79
C ASP A 76 -5.46 -27.70 -3.48
N GLY A 77 -5.54 -26.66 -2.64
CA GLY A 77 -6.79 -26.03 -2.22
C GLY A 77 -7.46 -26.71 -1.02
N SER A 78 -6.81 -27.70 -0.40
CA SER A 78 -7.34 -28.38 0.79
C SER A 78 -6.95 -27.68 2.11
N ASP A 79 -7.59 -28.11 3.19
CA ASP A 79 -7.32 -27.68 4.57
C ASP A 79 -7.18 -26.15 4.76
N GLU A 80 -8.15 -25.43 4.19
CA GLU A 80 -8.30 -23.99 4.39
C GLU A 80 -8.64 -23.68 5.86
N ARG A 81 -7.93 -22.72 6.44
CA ARG A 81 -8.08 -22.29 7.84
C ARG A 81 -7.98 -20.79 7.97
N THR A 82 -8.91 -20.18 8.70
CA THR A 82 -8.80 -18.79 9.15
C THR A 82 -8.05 -18.71 10.46
N LEU A 83 -6.90 -18.03 10.46
CA LEU A 83 -5.96 -17.99 11.57
C LEU A 83 -6.14 -16.74 12.43
N PHE A 84 -6.12 -15.57 11.79
CA PHE A 84 -6.20 -14.28 12.47
C PHE A 84 -7.26 -13.38 11.86
N SER A 85 -7.79 -12.45 12.65
CA SER A 85 -8.73 -11.43 12.19
C SER A 85 -8.49 -10.09 12.89
N SER A 86 -8.72 -8.99 12.17
CA SER A 86 -8.73 -7.64 12.72
C SER A 86 -9.83 -6.82 12.05
N LYS A 87 -10.34 -5.79 12.75
CA LYS A 87 -11.26 -4.81 12.16
C LYS A 87 -10.59 -3.86 11.16
N LYS A 88 -9.26 -3.69 11.26
CA LYS A 88 -8.54 -2.61 10.58
C LYS A 88 -7.17 -3.01 10.03
N ALA A 89 -6.72 -4.25 10.23
CA ALA A 89 -5.42 -4.67 9.68
C ALA A 89 -5.51 -4.87 8.17
N LEU A 90 -4.77 -4.08 7.40
CA LEU A 90 -4.81 -4.07 5.94
C LEU A 90 -3.81 -5.04 5.30
N GLU A 91 -2.79 -5.43 6.06
CA GLU A 91 -1.69 -6.27 5.61
C GLU A 91 -1.32 -7.26 6.70
N TYR A 92 -0.97 -8.47 6.29
CA TYR A 92 -0.46 -9.54 7.13
C TYR A 92 0.68 -10.23 6.38
N ILE A 93 1.79 -10.49 7.05
CA ILE A 93 2.91 -11.27 6.53
C ILE A 93 3.43 -12.20 7.62
N VAL A 94 3.53 -13.49 7.32
CA VAL A 94 4.14 -14.51 8.19
C VAL A 94 5.64 -14.58 7.90
N SER A 95 6.47 -14.69 8.93
CA SER A 95 7.92 -14.81 8.75
C SER A 95 8.29 -16.10 8.01
N PRO A 96 9.41 -16.13 7.26
CA PRO A 96 9.87 -17.33 6.54
C PRO A 96 10.06 -18.57 7.42
N ASP A 97 10.33 -18.41 8.70
CA ASP A 97 10.43 -19.52 9.67
C ASP A 97 9.12 -19.80 10.44
N SER A 98 8.03 -19.09 10.10
CA SER A 98 6.71 -19.17 10.72
C SER A 98 6.71 -19.00 12.23
N LYS A 99 7.58 -18.12 12.76
CA LYS A 99 7.61 -17.78 14.19
C LYS A 99 7.04 -16.41 14.51
N LEU A 100 7.01 -15.50 13.54
CA LEU A 100 6.50 -14.15 13.71
C LEU A 100 5.41 -13.85 12.69
N LEU A 101 4.46 -13.03 13.11
CA LEU A 101 3.46 -12.39 12.27
C LEU A 101 3.72 -10.89 12.35
N ALA A 102 3.92 -10.26 11.20
CA ALA A 102 3.83 -8.81 11.09
C ALA A 102 2.50 -8.42 10.44
N PHE A 103 1.91 -7.32 10.89
CA PHE A 103 0.67 -6.81 10.34
C PHE A 103 0.64 -5.28 10.38
N GLN A 104 -0.07 -4.70 9.42
CA GLN A 104 -0.29 -3.26 9.36
C GLN A 104 -1.70 -2.93 9.82
N GLU A 105 -1.86 -2.13 10.88
CA GLU A 105 -3.14 -1.61 11.32
C GLU A 105 -3.06 -0.11 11.59
N GLY A 106 -4.02 0.68 11.09
CA GLY A 106 -4.04 2.13 11.30
C GLY A 106 -2.75 2.82 10.81
N TYR A 107 -2.20 2.37 9.69
CA TYR A 107 -0.92 2.80 9.08
C TYR A 107 0.34 2.45 9.86
N ASN A 108 0.25 1.77 11.00
CA ASN A 108 1.40 1.37 11.79
C ASN A 108 1.72 -0.11 11.58
N ALA A 109 3.01 -0.44 11.61
CA ALA A 109 3.51 -1.80 11.55
C ALA A 109 3.66 -2.37 12.97
N TYR A 110 3.20 -3.60 13.14
CA TYR A 110 3.27 -4.35 14.39
C TYR A 110 3.84 -5.74 14.14
N VAL A 111 4.42 -6.34 15.17
CA VAL A 111 4.87 -7.73 15.18
C VAL A 111 4.33 -8.46 16.41
N MET A 112 4.08 -9.76 16.27
CA MET A 112 3.73 -10.66 17.36
C MET A 112 4.25 -12.09 17.08
N PRO A 113 4.37 -12.96 18.09
CA PRO A 113 4.59 -14.38 17.88
C PRO A 113 3.46 -14.99 17.04
N PHE A 114 3.84 -15.71 15.99
CA PHE A 114 2.90 -16.49 15.18
C PHE A 114 2.66 -17.84 15.84
N THR A 115 1.41 -18.11 16.20
CA THR A 115 0.99 -19.39 16.78
C THR A 115 -0.17 -19.95 16.01
N LEU A 116 -0.08 -21.24 15.65
CA LEU A 116 -1.20 -21.95 15.06
C LEU A 116 -2.13 -22.42 16.18
N SER A 117 -3.36 -21.92 16.14
CA SER A 117 -4.44 -22.34 17.03
C SER A 117 -5.52 -23.06 16.22
N GLY A 118 -6.24 -23.98 16.85
CA GLY A 118 -7.43 -24.60 16.25
C GLY A 118 -8.63 -23.64 16.12
N ARG A 119 -8.48 -22.38 16.54
CA ARG A 119 -9.51 -21.34 16.46
C ARG A 119 -8.92 -20.04 15.95
N LYS A 120 -9.74 -19.26 15.23
CA LYS A 120 -9.44 -17.89 14.79
C LYS A 120 -9.12 -16.99 16.00
N ILE A 121 -8.03 -16.24 15.92
CA ILE A 121 -7.59 -15.29 16.94
C ILE A 121 -7.91 -13.85 16.46
N GLU A 122 -8.56 -13.05 17.31
CA GLU A 122 -8.74 -11.62 17.05
C GLU A 122 -7.52 -10.83 17.53
N ILE A 123 -6.90 -10.06 16.63
CA ILE A 123 -5.73 -9.24 16.91
C ILE A 123 -6.03 -7.76 16.68
N GLY A 124 -5.20 -6.90 17.27
CA GLY A 124 -5.20 -5.47 17.06
C GLY A 124 -4.33 -4.77 18.10
N PRO A 125 -3.95 -3.50 17.88
CA PRO A 125 -3.05 -2.75 18.77
C PRO A 125 -3.55 -2.64 20.22
N ASP A 126 -4.86 -2.62 20.42
CA ASP A 126 -5.48 -2.49 21.75
C ASP A 126 -5.62 -3.84 22.48
N ASN A 127 -5.23 -4.96 21.86
CA ASN A 127 -5.36 -6.29 22.45
C ASN A 127 -4.22 -6.57 23.45
N LYS A 128 -4.50 -6.37 24.74
CA LYS A 128 -3.54 -6.59 25.84
C LYS A 128 -3.25 -8.05 26.18
N SER A 129 -3.99 -9.01 25.62
CA SER A 129 -3.83 -10.44 25.90
C SER A 129 -2.78 -11.12 25.01
N LEU A 130 -2.28 -10.42 24.00
CA LEU A 130 -1.29 -10.93 23.06
C LEU A 130 -0.02 -10.05 23.14
N PRO A 131 1.17 -10.65 23.07
CA PRO A 131 2.41 -9.89 23.02
C PRO A 131 2.57 -9.26 21.62
N ILE A 132 1.99 -8.08 21.44
CA ILE A 132 2.04 -7.28 20.21
C ILE A 132 2.97 -6.09 20.45
N LYS A 133 3.96 -5.90 19.60
CA LYS A 133 4.91 -4.78 19.65
C LYS A 133 4.77 -3.91 18.40
N LYS A 134 4.70 -2.59 18.59
CA LYS A 134 4.73 -1.62 17.49
C LYS A 134 6.18 -1.46 17.03
N VAL A 135 6.43 -1.53 15.72
CA VAL A 135 7.80 -1.41 15.17
C VAL A 135 8.00 -0.19 14.28
N SER A 136 6.91 0.48 13.87
CA SER A 136 7.00 1.74 13.14
C SER A 136 6.83 2.95 14.08
N ALA A 137 7.71 3.94 13.95
CA ALA A 137 7.57 5.22 14.66
C ALA A 137 6.30 5.97 14.23
N ASP A 138 6.20 6.31 12.94
CA ASP A 138 5.09 7.12 12.39
C ASP A 138 4.09 6.28 11.59
N ALA A 139 4.60 5.52 10.61
CA ALA A 139 3.84 4.65 9.74
C ALA A 139 4.73 3.53 9.17
N GLY A 140 4.12 2.49 8.60
CA GLY A 140 4.82 1.45 7.88
C GLY A 140 3.86 0.62 7.02
N SER A 141 4.20 0.44 5.75
CA SER A 141 3.45 -0.36 4.79
C SER A 141 4.41 -1.21 3.97
N TYR A 142 3.87 -2.18 3.21
CA TYR A 142 4.64 -3.09 2.36
C TYR A 142 5.60 -3.92 3.21
N LEU A 143 5.03 -4.61 4.20
CA LEU A 143 5.76 -5.36 5.20
C LEU A 143 6.46 -6.57 4.55
N HIS A 144 7.74 -6.74 4.83
CA HIS A 144 8.51 -7.87 4.30
C HIS A 144 9.58 -8.30 5.30
N PHE A 145 9.63 -9.59 5.65
CA PHE A 145 10.68 -10.13 6.50
C PHE A 145 11.97 -10.38 5.70
N SER A 146 13.14 -10.26 6.33
CA SER A 146 14.35 -10.84 5.77
C SER A 146 14.22 -12.37 5.64
N ASP A 147 15.04 -12.96 4.78
CA ASP A 147 15.03 -14.40 4.51
C ASP A 147 15.33 -15.27 5.74
N ASP A 148 16.13 -14.76 6.67
CA ASP A 148 16.46 -15.36 7.96
C ASP A 148 15.43 -15.06 9.08
N SER A 149 14.31 -14.39 8.75
CA SER A 149 13.27 -13.92 9.67
C SER A 149 13.72 -12.91 10.73
N LYS A 150 14.97 -12.44 10.73
CA LYS A 150 15.50 -11.60 11.82
C LYS A 150 15.15 -10.13 11.70
N LYS A 151 14.78 -9.67 10.50
CA LYS A 151 14.50 -8.26 10.23
C LYS A 151 13.14 -8.09 9.61
N LEU A 152 12.49 -6.98 9.93
CA LEU A 152 11.32 -6.50 9.21
C LEU A 152 11.70 -5.28 8.39
N HIS A 153 11.28 -5.30 7.13
CA HIS A 153 11.34 -4.18 6.22
C HIS A 153 9.93 -3.58 6.04
N PHE A 154 9.86 -2.26 6.01
CA PHE A 154 8.65 -1.52 5.65
C PHE A 154 9.02 -0.19 5.03
N SER A 155 8.11 0.46 4.34
CA SER A 155 8.37 1.74 3.68
C SER A 155 7.32 2.80 3.96
N VAL A 156 7.77 4.05 3.91
CA VAL A 156 6.93 5.26 3.98
C VAL A 156 7.44 6.25 2.93
N GLY A 157 6.64 6.49 1.88
CA GLY A 157 7.08 7.30 0.75
C GLY A 157 8.35 6.72 0.10
N PRO A 158 9.43 7.50 -0.08
CA PRO A 158 10.67 7.00 -0.67
C PRO A 158 11.61 6.33 0.34
N LYS A 159 11.23 6.23 1.62
CA LYS A 159 12.09 5.72 2.68
C LYS A 159 11.79 4.24 2.93
N LEU A 160 12.82 3.42 2.86
CA LEU A 160 12.83 2.03 3.30
C LEU A 160 13.40 1.97 4.72
N PHE A 161 12.67 1.37 5.64
CA PHE A 161 13.09 1.11 7.01
C PHE A 161 13.41 -0.37 7.18
N THR A 162 14.45 -0.66 7.96
CA THR A 162 14.81 -2.03 8.36
C THR A 162 14.97 -2.07 9.87
N THR A 163 14.16 -2.89 10.52
CA THR A 163 14.15 -3.08 11.98
C THR A 163 14.70 -4.46 12.30
N ASP A 164 15.63 -4.55 13.24
CA ASP A 164 16.06 -5.83 13.82
C ASP A 164 15.01 -6.31 14.83
N LEU A 165 14.67 -7.59 14.77
CA LEU A 165 13.65 -8.22 15.63
C LEU A 165 14.26 -9.13 16.69
N GLU A 166 15.59 -9.26 16.73
CA GLU A 166 16.27 -10.02 17.78
C GLU A 166 15.96 -9.41 19.16
N GLY A 167 15.50 -10.24 20.09
CA GLY A 167 15.14 -9.82 21.45
C GLY A 167 13.90 -8.91 21.55
N ILE A 168 13.09 -8.75 20.49
CA ILE A 168 11.94 -7.82 20.50
C ILE A 168 10.85 -8.16 21.54
N PHE A 169 10.84 -9.39 22.06
CA PHE A 169 9.96 -9.84 23.15
C PHE A 169 10.72 -10.17 24.43
N ASP A 170 12.01 -9.84 24.52
CA ASP A 170 12.77 -10.00 25.75
C ASP A 170 12.21 -9.05 26.81
N TYR A 171 11.90 -9.60 27.98
CA TYR A 171 11.20 -8.88 29.05
C TYR A 171 12.19 -7.96 29.77
N HIS A 172 11.92 -6.66 29.81
CA HIS A 172 12.59 -5.72 30.73
C HIS A 172 11.67 -5.49 31.94
N GLU A 173 12.20 -5.55 33.16
CA GLU A 173 11.42 -5.55 34.42
C GLU A 173 10.62 -4.25 34.68
N ASP A 174 10.81 -3.19 33.88
CA ASP A 174 10.25 -1.85 34.12
C ASP A 174 8.96 -1.52 33.34
N ILE A 175 8.07 -2.51 33.10
CA ILE A 175 6.82 -2.29 32.36
C ILE A 175 5.68 -1.90 33.31
N ASP A 176 5.75 -0.68 33.81
CA ASP A 176 4.62 0.03 34.44
C ASP A 176 4.24 1.30 33.64
N LYS A 177 4.65 1.36 32.37
CA LYS A 177 4.27 2.46 31.47
C LYS A 177 3.56 1.90 30.26
N ASP A 178 2.37 2.45 30.03
CA ASP A 178 1.62 2.38 28.79
C ASP A 178 2.56 2.47 27.57
N ASN A 179 2.13 1.87 26.45
CA ASN A 179 2.76 1.90 25.12
C ASN A 179 3.06 3.34 24.63
N ASP A 180 4.01 4.00 25.27
CA ASP A 180 4.55 5.30 24.92
C ASP A 180 5.73 5.07 23.98
N LYS A 181 5.94 6.04 23.10
CA LYS A 181 6.81 6.02 21.91
C LYS A 181 8.26 5.58 22.16
N ASP A 182 8.67 5.38 23.40
CA ASP A 182 10.01 5.02 23.84
C ASP A 182 10.32 3.51 23.70
N ASP A 183 9.32 2.65 23.49
CA ASP A 183 9.49 1.19 23.32
C ASP A 183 9.42 0.73 21.85
N ILE A 184 9.63 1.66 20.91
CA ILE A 184 9.68 1.35 19.47
C ILE A 184 11.14 1.06 19.11
N PRO A 185 11.47 -0.10 18.51
CA PRO A 185 12.85 -0.41 18.12
C PRO A 185 13.37 0.57 17.07
N GLU A 186 14.64 0.97 17.21
CA GLU A 186 15.31 1.80 16.23
C GLU A 186 15.39 1.06 14.88
N SER A 187 15.16 1.81 13.80
CA SER A 187 15.13 1.26 12.44
C SER A 187 16.14 1.98 11.56
N LEU A 188 16.91 1.23 10.78
CA LEU A 188 17.80 1.77 9.77
C LEU A 188 16.95 2.38 8.63
N GLU A 189 17.05 3.68 8.41
CA GLU A 189 16.40 4.38 7.31
C GLU A 189 17.31 4.44 6.07
N THR A 190 16.78 4.03 4.92
CA THR A 190 17.42 4.17 3.60
C THR A 190 16.50 4.97 2.68
N ASN A 191 16.98 6.11 2.17
CA ASN A 191 16.23 6.91 1.21
C ASN A 191 16.48 6.42 -0.23
N LEU A 192 15.41 5.98 -0.90
CA LEU A 192 15.44 5.43 -2.27
C LEU A 192 15.15 6.49 -3.36
N THR A 193 15.20 7.78 -3.00
CA THR A 193 15.01 8.86 -3.97
C THR A 193 16.17 8.89 -4.95
N PHE A 194 15.86 9.03 -6.24
CA PHE A 194 16.84 9.33 -7.28
C PHE A 194 16.37 10.53 -8.10
N GLN A 195 17.32 11.21 -8.73
CA GLN A 195 17.04 12.30 -9.66
C GLN A 195 17.23 11.80 -11.08
N THR A 196 16.31 12.18 -11.96
CA THR A 196 16.42 11.95 -13.40
C THR A 196 15.93 13.20 -14.12
N ASP A 197 16.47 13.44 -15.31
CA ASP A 197 15.93 14.45 -16.20
C ASP A 197 14.49 14.06 -16.57
N ALA A 198 13.55 14.98 -16.35
CA ALA A 198 12.19 14.82 -16.78
C ALA A 198 12.06 15.22 -18.25
N ASP A 199 11.24 14.49 -19.02
CA ASP A 199 10.84 14.96 -20.34
C ASP A 199 9.90 16.17 -20.16
N VAL A 200 10.44 17.36 -20.42
CA VAL A 200 9.73 18.62 -20.29
C VAL A 200 9.45 19.16 -21.69
N PRO A 201 8.17 19.35 -22.08
CA PRO A 201 7.83 19.83 -23.40
C PRO A 201 8.39 21.22 -23.62
N THR A 202 8.86 21.51 -24.82
CA THR A 202 9.46 22.81 -25.18
C THR A 202 8.41 23.90 -25.45
N GLY A 203 7.15 23.50 -25.61
CA GLY A 203 6.04 24.37 -26.01
C GLY A 203 5.55 25.35 -24.94
N THR A 204 4.71 26.29 -25.39
CA THR A 204 3.95 27.21 -24.55
C THR A 204 2.47 27.02 -24.84
N ILE A 205 1.65 26.92 -23.79
CA ILE A 205 0.21 26.79 -23.85
C ILE A 205 -0.43 28.01 -23.17
N ALA A 206 -1.51 28.51 -23.72
CA ALA A 206 -2.35 29.52 -23.10
C ALA A 206 -3.77 28.98 -22.90
N LEU A 207 -4.19 28.84 -21.65
CA LEU A 207 -5.60 28.57 -21.31
C LEU A 207 -6.29 29.92 -21.17
N VAL A 208 -7.33 30.17 -21.96
CA VAL A 208 -7.96 31.50 -22.07
C VAL A 208 -9.46 31.42 -21.76
N GLY A 209 -9.96 32.39 -21.01
CA GLY A 209 -11.40 32.58 -20.78
C GLY A 209 -11.96 31.81 -19.58
N GLY A 210 -11.13 31.02 -18.89
CA GLY A 210 -11.53 30.22 -17.75
C GLY A 210 -11.68 31.05 -16.47
N ARG A 211 -12.52 30.56 -15.55
CA ARG A 211 -12.58 31.10 -14.18
C ARG A 211 -11.43 30.53 -13.38
N ILE A 212 -10.55 31.39 -12.87
CA ILE A 212 -9.36 31.02 -12.11
C ILE A 212 -9.61 31.32 -10.63
N ILE A 213 -9.46 30.31 -9.80
CA ILE A 213 -9.45 30.44 -8.34
C ILE A 213 -7.99 30.38 -7.91
N THR A 214 -7.52 31.42 -7.25
CA THR A 214 -6.13 31.50 -6.79
C THR A 214 -6.06 31.12 -5.31
N MET A 215 -4.84 30.83 -4.82
CA MET A 215 -4.60 30.72 -3.38
C MET A 215 -4.29 32.09 -2.74
N ASN A 216 -4.50 33.19 -3.45
CA ASN A 216 -4.27 34.55 -2.97
C ASN A 216 -5.54 35.10 -2.30
N GLY A 217 -5.83 34.59 -1.10
CA GLY A 217 -7.05 34.95 -0.37
C GLY A 217 -8.32 34.64 -1.17
N ASP A 218 -9.21 35.62 -1.27
CA ASP A 218 -10.50 35.49 -1.97
C ASP A 218 -10.45 35.86 -3.46
N GLU A 219 -9.26 36.02 -4.05
CA GLU A 219 -9.12 36.44 -5.44
C GLU A 219 -9.64 35.36 -6.42
N VAL A 220 -10.68 35.74 -7.16
CA VAL A 220 -11.26 34.95 -8.25
C VAL A 220 -11.27 35.77 -9.53
N ILE A 221 -10.65 35.23 -10.58
CA ILE A 221 -10.61 35.85 -11.91
C ILE A 221 -11.66 35.17 -12.79
N SER A 222 -12.75 35.85 -13.11
CA SER A 222 -13.90 35.27 -13.83
C SER A 222 -13.60 34.86 -15.28
N SER A 223 -12.80 35.66 -15.99
CA SER A 223 -12.33 35.37 -17.35
C SER A 223 -10.82 35.64 -17.44
N GLY A 224 -10.06 34.64 -17.01
CA GLY A 224 -8.62 34.71 -16.88
C GLY A 224 -7.86 34.01 -18.00
N THR A 225 -6.56 34.29 -18.04
CA THR A 225 -5.59 33.61 -18.90
C THR A 225 -4.48 33.03 -18.04
N VAL A 226 -4.13 31.76 -18.28
CA VAL A 226 -2.97 31.08 -17.69
C VAL A 226 -1.98 30.74 -18.80
N ILE A 227 -0.75 31.24 -18.67
CA ILE A 227 0.36 30.88 -19.57
C ILE A 227 1.17 29.77 -18.91
N ILE A 228 1.28 28.65 -19.61
CA ILE A 228 2.08 27.49 -19.20
C ILE A 228 3.23 27.34 -20.17
N LYS A 229 4.47 27.39 -19.69
CA LYS A 229 5.67 27.16 -20.49
C LYS A 229 6.49 26.06 -19.84
N ARG A 230 6.87 25.03 -20.61
CA ARG A 230 7.70 23.93 -20.11
C ARG A 230 7.15 23.30 -18.82
N ASN A 231 5.85 22.96 -18.81
CA ASN A 231 5.12 22.41 -17.66
C ASN A 231 5.09 23.30 -16.40
N ARG A 232 5.36 24.61 -16.52
CA ARG A 232 5.28 25.57 -15.41
C ARG A 232 4.35 26.72 -15.76
N ILE A 233 3.51 27.11 -14.80
CA ILE A 233 2.71 28.34 -14.89
C ILE A 233 3.69 29.51 -14.88
N LYS A 234 3.71 30.29 -15.96
CA LYS A 234 4.56 31.46 -16.10
C LYS A 234 3.82 32.75 -15.80
N ALA A 235 2.51 32.80 -16.04
CA ALA A 235 1.68 33.96 -15.74
C ALA A 235 0.21 33.55 -15.54
N VAL A 236 -0.48 34.29 -14.67
CA VAL A 236 -1.91 34.16 -14.36
C VAL A 236 -2.48 35.57 -14.23
N GLY A 237 -3.64 35.85 -14.81
CA GLY A 237 -4.29 37.15 -14.70
C GLY A 237 -5.59 37.22 -15.47
N SER A 238 -6.27 38.37 -15.42
CA SER A 238 -7.43 38.61 -16.29
C SER A 238 -7.02 38.61 -17.75
N LYS A 239 -7.97 38.30 -18.64
CA LYS A 239 -7.75 38.22 -20.10
C LYS A 239 -7.06 39.45 -20.66
N ASP A 240 -7.38 40.64 -20.14
CA ASP A 240 -6.84 41.92 -20.61
C ASP A 240 -5.44 42.25 -20.05
N LYS A 241 -5.04 41.60 -18.96
CA LYS A 241 -3.75 41.84 -18.29
C LYS A 241 -2.63 40.93 -18.78
N ILE A 242 -2.97 39.79 -19.39
CA ILE A 242 -1.99 38.79 -19.82
C ILE A 242 -1.85 38.78 -21.34
N SER A 243 -0.67 39.16 -21.81
CA SER A 243 -0.30 39.01 -23.22
C SER A 243 0.09 37.57 -23.51
N ILE A 244 -0.56 36.96 -24.51
CA ILE A 244 -0.27 35.58 -24.94
C ILE A 244 0.97 35.59 -25.84
N PRO A 245 2.05 34.84 -25.50
CA PRO A 245 3.25 34.78 -26.31
C PRO A 245 3.00 34.26 -27.73
N PHE A 246 3.78 34.75 -28.70
CA PHE A 246 3.76 34.25 -30.07
C PHE A 246 4.11 32.76 -30.12
N GLY A 247 3.38 31.99 -30.91
CA GLY A 247 3.55 30.53 -31.02
C GLY A 247 2.96 29.72 -29.86
N ALA A 248 2.30 30.35 -28.87
CA ALA A 248 1.59 29.61 -27.84
C ALA A 248 0.33 28.93 -28.42
N ILE A 249 0.13 27.65 -28.11
CA ILE A 249 -1.10 26.92 -28.44
C ILE A 249 -2.20 27.41 -27.50
N LYS A 250 -3.30 27.92 -28.06
CA LYS A 250 -4.40 28.47 -27.30
C LYS A 250 -5.49 27.42 -27.12
N TYR A 251 -5.94 27.24 -25.88
CA TYR A 251 -7.15 26.50 -25.56
C TYR A 251 -8.17 27.46 -24.95
N ASP A 252 -9.34 27.53 -25.58
CA ASP A 252 -10.49 28.19 -24.98
C ASP A 252 -11.09 27.26 -23.93
N VAL A 253 -11.11 27.73 -22.70
CA VAL A 253 -11.66 27.00 -21.54
C VAL A 253 -12.80 27.79 -20.89
N SER A 254 -13.41 28.70 -21.64
CA SER A 254 -14.64 29.36 -21.23
C SER A 254 -15.75 28.32 -21.06
N ARG A 255 -16.67 28.57 -20.12
CA ARG A 255 -17.84 27.71 -19.96
C ARG A 255 -18.70 27.82 -21.21
N PRO A 256 -19.11 26.71 -21.84
CA PRO A 256 -20.10 26.77 -22.91
C PRO A 256 -21.40 27.35 -22.34
N ASN A 257 -22.03 28.25 -23.10
CA ASN A 257 -23.34 28.78 -22.76
C ASN A 257 -24.39 27.66 -22.86
N HIS A 258 -24.70 27.00 -21.75
CA HIS A 258 -25.94 26.23 -21.63
C HIS A 258 -27.08 27.18 -21.28
N ASN A 259 -27.50 27.96 -22.26
CA ASN A 259 -28.87 28.48 -22.33
C ASN A 259 -29.55 27.77 -23.50
N ALA A 260 -30.13 26.61 -23.20
CA ALA A 260 -31.13 25.93 -24.02
C ALA A 260 -32.25 25.46 -23.08
#